data_AF-A0A7X7LJW8-F1
#
_entry.id   AF-A0A7X7LJW8-F1
#
_cell.length_a   1.000
_cell.length_b   1.000
_cell.length_c   1.000
_cell.angle_alpha   90.00
_cell.angle_beta   90.00
_cell.angle_gamma   90.00
#
_symmetry.space_group_name_H-M   'P 1'
#
loop_
_entity.id
_entity.type
_entity.pdbx_description
1 polymer ?
#
loop_
_entity_poly.entity_id
_entity_poly.type
_entity_poly.pdbx_seq_one_letter_code
_entity_poly.pdbx_strand_id
1 'polypeptide(L)'
;KTGDILKLKSVYFDGPVASHISETTQVMFESESQTTGIEMPSGFKTGSDNTYIYSGSYKPYWEILCDASPLSSKTFSFNDYTYSVQELSRRSIDFDPGFIYLDINSSWTKEEYKQVMHLYQNKKLYAFHDKLIEITPSNKEMVFKNLNTRNFSLFPFDVVKDVENSLVITKSNELSPNISDLEGSIFLKNIIDKTGLTESRPYVYQLGKTTSPYLKSLKEFQVIEIYSGGLETLIRMATDKKCYRLAEEDNSAIIDISDIVIKKESGSVGTGAPDHLLRLFAYNKLMSLLGKDYFTMKDGQTDSVVSIANEAYIVSPVSSLIVLETIKDYEQFNIPENENSLKNASIKSSGAVPEPGEWVLIGFVLLLLFLLYFKKDYFRALRWK
;
A
#
# COMPACT_ATOMS: atom_id res chain seq x y z
N LYS A 1 4.64 -9.73 -3.56
CA LYS A 1 5.28 -10.82 -4.34
C LYS A 1 5.89 -11.83 -3.38
N THR A 2 5.75 -13.14 -3.64
CA THR A 2 6.39 -14.21 -2.85
C THR A 2 7.07 -15.18 -3.81
N GLY A 3 8.39 -14.99 -4.00
CA GLY A 3 9.09 -15.69 -5.08
C GLY A 3 8.48 -15.31 -6.43
N ASP A 4 8.09 -16.31 -7.21
CA ASP A 4 7.51 -16.12 -8.55
C ASP A 4 5.98 -16.03 -8.53
N ILE A 5 5.36 -15.80 -7.37
CA ILE A 5 3.90 -15.67 -7.24
C ILE A 5 3.51 -14.24 -6.83
N LEU A 6 2.59 -13.65 -7.59
CA LEU A 6 1.90 -12.42 -7.25
C LEU A 6 0.62 -12.73 -6.49
N LYS A 7 0.26 -11.84 -5.57
CA LYS A 7 -0.88 -12.00 -4.67
C LYS A 7 -1.60 -10.67 -4.55
N LEU A 8 -2.86 -10.64 -4.94
CA LEU A 8 -3.78 -9.53 -4.73
C LEU A 8 -4.78 -9.93 -3.64
N LYS A 9 -5.02 -9.05 -2.68
CA LYS A 9 -6.00 -9.25 -1.61
C LYS A 9 -7.07 -8.17 -1.68
N SER A 10 -8.26 -8.50 -1.20
CA SER A 10 -9.32 -7.51 -1.00
C SER A 10 -8.83 -6.36 -0.10
N VAL A 11 -9.30 -5.15 -0.39
CA VAL A 11 -9.08 -3.98 0.47
C VAL A 11 -10.12 -4.02 1.59
N TYR A 12 -9.67 -3.94 2.83
CA TYR A 12 -10.56 -3.79 3.97
C TYR A 12 -11.04 -2.33 4.07
N PHE A 13 -12.31 -2.14 4.40
CA PHE A 13 -12.89 -0.85 4.72
C PHE A 13 -13.90 -1.01 5.86
N ASP A 14 -13.94 -0.01 6.75
CA ASP A 14 -14.98 0.10 7.76
C ASP A 14 -16.28 0.59 7.14
N GLY A 15 -17.40 0.04 7.61
CA GLY A 15 -18.71 0.37 7.06
C GLY A 15 -19.87 -0.16 7.90
N PRO A 16 -21.10 0.20 7.54
CA PRO A 16 -22.29 -0.33 8.18
C PRO A 16 -22.38 -1.85 8.04
N VAL A 17 -23.23 -2.48 8.87
CA VAL A 17 -23.42 -3.94 8.89
C VAL A 17 -23.70 -4.48 7.48
N ALA A 18 -22.80 -5.33 6.98
CA ALA A 18 -22.82 -5.81 5.60
C ALA A 18 -23.64 -7.10 5.36
N SER A 19 -24.50 -7.49 6.31
CA SER A 19 -25.14 -8.82 6.33
C SER A 19 -26.06 -9.12 5.13
N HIS A 20 -26.44 -8.12 4.34
CA HIS A 20 -27.28 -8.26 3.16
C HIS A 20 -26.81 -7.42 1.96
N ILE A 21 -25.53 -7.03 1.93
CA ILE A 21 -24.98 -6.23 0.84
C ILE A 21 -24.59 -7.15 -0.31
N SER A 22 -24.97 -6.75 -1.53
CA SER A 22 -24.41 -7.34 -2.74
C SER A 22 -23.19 -6.55 -3.17
N GLU A 23 -22.14 -7.25 -3.60
CA GLU A 23 -20.95 -6.67 -4.19
C GLU A 23 -20.84 -7.09 -5.65
N THR A 24 -20.20 -6.23 -6.44
CA THR A 24 -19.59 -6.63 -7.71
C THR A 24 -18.11 -6.31 -7.65
N THR A 25 -17.29 -7.34 -7.83
CA THR A 25 -15.83 -7.25 -7.84
C THR A 25 -15.35 -7.58 -9.25
N GLN A 26 -14.67 -6.63 -9.88
CA GLN A 26 -14.05 -6.79 -11.20
C GLN A 26 -12.54 -6.73 -11.07
N VAL A 27 -11.84 -7.72 -11.61
CA VAL A 27 -10.37 -7.78 -11.64
C VAL A 27 -9.92 -7.94 -13.09
N MET A 28 -9.12 -7.00 -13.56
CA MET A 28 -8.58 -6.98 -14.92
C MET A 28 -7.06 -7.16 -14.85
N PHE A 29 -6.53 -8.10 -15.64
CA PHE A 29 -5.09 -8.27 -15.77
C PHE A 29 -4.58 -7.48 -16.97
N GLU A 30 -3.88 -6.39 -16.70
CA GLU A 30 -3.14 -5.63 -17.69
C GLU A 30 -1.74 -6.23 -17.87
N SER A 31 -1.57 -7.04 -18.91
CA SER A 31 -0.29 -7.67 -19.23
C SER A 31 -0.09 -7.77 -20.74
N GLU A 32 1.16 -7.65 -21.19
CA GLU A 32 1.56 -7.85 -22.59
C GLU A 32 1.55 -9.33 -22.98
N SER A 33 1.81 -10.20 -22.02
CA SER A 33 1.75 -11.66 -22.16
C SER A 33 0.53 -12.22 -21.45
N GLN A 34 0.08 -13.39 -21.90
CA GLN A 34 -0.97 -14.13 -21.20
C GLN A 34 -0.51 -14.44 -19.76
N THR A 35 -1.28 -13.96 -18.78
CA THR A 35 -1.05 -14.27 -17.36
C THR A 35 -1.31 -15.75 -17.10
N THR A 36 -0.36 -16.44 -16.50
CA THR A 36 -0.44 -17.87 -16.15
C THR A 36 -0.61 -18.07 -14.64
N GLY A 37 -0.92 -19.31 -14.23
CA GLY A 37 -1.02 -19.67 -12.82
C GLY A 37 -2.13 -18.96 -12.05
N ILE A 38 -3.16 -18.47 -12.74
CA ILE A 38 -4.24 -17.70 -12.11
C ILE A 38 -5.07 -18.61 -11.20
N GLU A 39 -5.05 -18.32 -9.90
CA GLU A 39 -5.95 -18.91 -8.92
C GLU A 39 -6.97 -17.87 -8.48
N MET A 40 -8.24 -18.11 -8.84
CA MET A 40 -9.37 -17.25 -8.51
C MET A 40 -10.21 -17.82 -7.37
N PRO A 41 -10.74 -16.97 -6.48
CA PRO A 41 -11.76 -17.38 -5.53
C PRO A 41 -12.98 -17.97 -6.22
N SER A 42 -13.65 -18.90 -5.53
CA SER A 42 -14.91 -19.47 -6.02
C SER A 42 -15.97 -18.39 -6.26
N GLY A 43 -16.64 -18.47 -7.41
CA GLY A 43 -17.71 -17.56 -7.83
C GLY A 43 -17.30 -16.49 -8.84
N PHE A 44 -15.99 -16.26 -9.04
CA PHE A 44 -15.53 -15.42 -10.15
C PHE A 44 -15.78 -16.12 -11.49
N LYS A 45 -16.27 -15.35 -12.45
CA LYS A 45 -16.50 -15.78 -13.84
C LYS A 45 -15.56 -15.01 -14.76
N THR A 46 -15.08 -15.66 -15.81
CA THR A 46 -14.29 -15.00 -16.85
C THR A 46 -15.20 -14.05 -17.66
N GLY A 47 -14.79 -12.79 -17.75
CA GLY A 47 -15.39 -11.77 -18.62
C GLY A 47 -14.63 -11.64 -19.95
N SER A 48 -14.80 -10.50 -20.64
CA SER A 48 -13.96 -10.14 -21.79
C SER A 48 -12.61 -9.56 -21.36
N ASP A 49 -11.66 -9.47 -22.28
CA ASP A 49 -10.43 -8.67 -22.12
C ASP A 49 -9.62 -8.96 -20.83
N ASN A 50 -9.35 -10.25 -20.55
CA ASN A 50 -8.62 -10.69 -19.36
C ASN A 50 -9.24 -10.22 -18.02
N THR A 51 -10.55 -10.06 -18.01
CA THR A 51 -11.31 -9.65 -16.82
C THR A 51 -11.96 -10.84 -16.13
N TYR A 52 -12.04 -10.78 -14.80
CA TYR A 52 -12.78 -11.71 -13.96
C TYR A 52 -13.77 -10.95 -13.10
N ILE A 53 -15.01 -11.42 -13.06
CA ILE A 53 -16.12 -10.72 -12.39
C ILE A 53 -16.78 -11.64 -11.38
N TYR A 54 -16.93 -11.16 -10.16
CA TYR A 54 -17.81 -11.73 -9.15
C TYR A 54 -18.97 -10.77 -8.91
N SER A 55 -20.19 -11.28 -8.89
CA SER A 55 -21.38 -10.54 -8.43
C SER A 55 -22.17 -11.45 -7.49
N GLY A 56 -22.41 -11.00 -6.27
CA GLY A 56 -23.08 -11.81 -5.25
C GLY A 56 -23.03 -11.17 -3.86
N SER A 57 -23.22 -11.99 -2.83
CA SER A 57 -23.11 -11.53 -1.43
C SER A 57 -21.71 -10.97 -1.14
N TYR A 58 -21.66 -9.89 -0.36
CA TYR A 58 -20.42 -9.28 0.07
C TYR A 58 -19.44 -10.30 0.68
N LYS A 59 -18.19 -10.28 0.20
CA LYS A 59 -17.10 -11.13 0.66
C LYS A 59 -16.01 -10.22 1.23
N PRO A 60 -15.91 -10.10 2.57
CA PRO A 60 -14.92 -9.21 3.19
C PRO A 60 -13.48 -9.63 2.89
N TYR A 61 -13.26 -10.91 2.60
CA TYR A 61 -11.95 -11.44 2.26
C TYR A 61 -12.00 -12.25 0.97
N TRP A 62 -11.10 -11.91 0.06
CA TRP A 62 -10.74 -12.73 -1.08
C TRP A 62 -9.27 -12.51 -1.45
N GLU A 63 -8.67 -13.51 -2.10
CA GLU A 63 -7.27 -13.48 -2.54
C GLU A 63 -7.18 -14.07 -3.94
N ILE A 64 -6.38 -13.44 -4.80
CA ILE A 64 -6.09 -13.90 -6.16
C ILE A 64 -4.59 -14.10 -6.27
N LEU A 65 -4.19 -15.23 -6.85
CA LEU A 65 -2.79 -15.55 -7.13
C LEU A 65 -2.56 -15.63 -8.63
N CYS A 66 -1.37 -15.27 -9.08
CA CYS A 66 -0.89 -15.57 -10.43
C CYS A 66 0.63 -15.67 -10.47
N ASP A 67 1.14 -16.26 -11.55
CA ASP A 67 2.59 -16.28 -11.81
C ASP A 67 3.09 -14.85 -12.08
N ALA A 68 4.24 -14.51 -11.52
CA ALA A 68 4.91 -13.25 -11.78
C ALA A 68 5.42 -13.22 -13.22
N SER A 69 4.91 -12.29 -14.02
CA SER A 69 5.44 -11.98 -15.35
C SER A 69 6.60 -10.98 -15.25
N PRO A 70 7.51 -10.94 -16.23
CA PRO A 70 8.52 -9.89 -16.32
C PRO A 70 7.88 -8.50 -16.32
N LEU A 71 8.57 -7.53 -15.72
CA LEU A 71 8.12 -6.14 -15.73
C LEU A 71 8.03 -5.60 -17.16
N SER A 72 6.98 -4.83 -17.45
CA SER A 72 6.83 -4.18 -18.75
C SER A 72 7.93 -3.15 -18.97
N SER A 73 8.43 -3.08 -20.21
CA SER A 73 9.35 -2.03 -20.66
C SER A 73 8.64 -0.76 -21.13
N LYS A 74 7.30 -0.75 -21.12
CA LYS A 74 6.51 0.42 -21.52
C LYS A 74 6.62 1.53 -20.50
N THR A 75 6.44 2.74 -21.00
CA THR A 75 6.43 3.96 -20.23
C THR A 75 5.04 4.59 -20.22
N PHE A 76 4.77 5.35 -19.17
CA PHE A 76 3.62 6.25 -19.06
C PHE A 76 4.13 7.69 -19.09
N SER A 77 3.51 8.57 -19.86
CA SER A 77 3.92 9.98 -19.95
C SER A 77 2.78 10.90 -19.49
N PHE A 78 3.11 11.89 -18.66
CA PHE A 78 2.17 12.90 -18.13
C PHE A 78 2.92 14.18 -17.73
N ASN A 79 2.39 15.35 -18.10
CA ASN A 79 2.96 16.69 -17.79
C ASN A 79 4.48 16.77 -18.00
N ASP A 80 4.96 16.46 -19.21
CA ASP A 80 6.40 16.50 -19.59
C ASP A 80 7.32 15.55 -18.80
N TYR A 81 6.75 14.58 -18.10
CA TYR A 81 7.49 13.51 -17.45
C TYR A 81 7.11 12.14 -17.98
N THR A 82 8.09 11.26 -17.98
CA THR A 82 7.94 9.84 -18.31
C THR A 82 8.21 9.00 -17.07
N TYR A 83 7.35 8.02 -16.85
CA TYR A 83 7.38 7.08 -15.73
C TYR A 83 7.63 5.67 -16.26
N SER A 84 8.58 4.97 -15.65
CA SER A 84 8.92 3.58 -15.99
C SER A 84 9.06 2.74 -14.73
N VAL A 85 8.91 1.42 -14.88
CA VAL A 85 9.08 0.47 -13.79
C VAL A 85 10.34 -0.35 -14.00
N GLN A 86 11.08 -0.62 -12.92
CA GLN A 86 12.30 -1.42 -12.94
C GLN A 86 12.33 -2.36 -11.73
N GLU A 87 13.08 -3.46 -11.85
CA GLU A 87 13.33 -4.37 -10.73
C GLU A 87 14.09 -3.63 -9.61
N LEU A 88 13.71 -3.88 -8.37
CA LEU A 88 14.32 -3.22 -7.22
C LEU A 88 15.72 -3.77 -6.95
N SER A 89 16.74 -2.95 -7.19
CA SER A 89 18.12 -3.28 -6.83
C SER A 89 18.40 -2.96 -5.36
N ARG A 90 18.95 -3.93 -4.63
CA ARG A 90 19.42 -3.74 -3.25
C ARG A 90 20.94 -3.64 -3.23
N ARG A 91 21.48 -2.62 -2.57
CA ARG A 91 22.93 -2.45 -2.41
C ARG A 91 23.37 -3.10 -1.11
N SER A 92 24.40 -3.93 -1.18
CA SER A 92 25.06 -4.44 0.01
C SER A 92 26.07 -3.41 0.51
N ILE A 93 25.96 -3.05 1.78
CA ILE A 93 26.90 -2.13 2.44
C ILE A 93 27.50 -2.80 3.66
N ASP A 94 28.71 -2.38 4.04
CA ASP A 94 29.34 -2.82 5.27
C ASP A 94 28.58 -2.28 6.48
N PHE A 95 28.25 -3.16 7.42
CA PHE A 95 27.44 -2.85 8.58
C PHE A 95 27.72 -3.84 9.72
N ASP A 96 28.34 -3.36 10.80
CA ASP A 96 28.69 -4.13 11.99
C ASP A 96 28.22 -3.39 13.25
N PRO A 97 26.91 -3.36 13.55
CA PRO A 97 26.33 -2.51 14.58
C PRO A 97 26.92 -2.83 15.96
N GLY A 98 27.23 -1.78 16.72
CA GLY A 98 27.67 -1.86 18.12
C GLY A 98 26.51 -1.98 19.10
N PHE A 99 25.34 -1.47 18.71
CA PHE A 99 24.13 -1.42 19.54
C PHE A 99 22.99 -2.20 18.88
N ILE A 100 22.40 -3.13 19.62
CA ILE A 100 21.29 -3.96 19.15
C ILE A 100 20.08 -3.68 20.03
N TYR A 101 18.98 -3.27 19.43
CA TYR A 101 17.72 -2.99 20.10
C TYR A 101 16.71 -4.08 19.74
N LEU A 102 16.06 -4.68 20.73
CA LEU A 102 15.06 -5.71 20.54
C LEU A 102 13.67 -5.16 20.87
N ASP A 103 12.81 -5.12 19.86
CA ASP A 103 11.40 -4.83 20.00
C ASP A 103 10.63 -6.14 20.27
N ILE A 104 10.71 -6.59 21.52
CA ILE A 104 10.12 -7.85 21.98
C ILE A 104 8.62 -7.66 22.24
N ASN A 105 7.83 -8.53 21.64
CA ASN A 105 6.38 -8.64 21.81
C ASN A 105 5.96 -10.11 21.55
N SER A 106 4.68 -10.42 21.70
CA SER A 106 4.11 -11.78 21.61
C SER A 106 4.29 -12.48 20.26
N SER A 107 4.70 -11.76 19.21
CA SER A 107 5.03 -12.34 17.91
C SER A 107 6.36 -13.10 17.92
N TRP A 108 7.23 -12.84 18.90
CA TRP A 108 8.51 -13.52 19.06
C TRP A 108 8.38 -14.90 19.67
N THR A 109 9.11 -15.87 19.14
CA THR A 109 9.32 -17.15 19.83
C THR A 109 10.50 -17.06 20.79
N LYS A 110 10.50 -17.93 21.80
CA LYS A 110 11.62 -18.01 22.75
C LYS A 110 12.91 -18.44 22.04
N GLU A 111 12.79 -19.29 21.02
CA GLU A 111 13.87 -19.81 20.19
C GLU A 111 14.49 -18.70 19.34
N GLU A 112 13.69 -17.86 18.68
CA GLU A 112 14.16 -16.68 17.94
C GLU A 112 14.93 -15.74 18.85
N TYR A 113 14.36 -15.41 20.02
CA TYR A 113 15.02 -14.56 21.00
C TYR A 113 16.38 -15.11 21.43
N LYS A 114 16.47 -16.40 21.79
CA LYS A 114 17.72 -17.05 22.19
C LYS A 114 18.78 -16.99 21.09
N GLN A 115 18.38 -17.21 19.84
CA GLN A 115 19.30 -17.18 18.71
C GLN A 115 19.82 -15.76 18.45
N VAL A 116 18.96 -14.75 18.49
CA VAL A 116 19.39 -13.34 18.37
C VAL A 116 20.33 -12.95 19.50
N MET A 117 20.03 -13.34 20.75
CA MET A 117 20.91 -13.10 21.90
C MET A 117 22.28 -13.76 21.75
N HIS A 118 22.32 -14.98 21.21
CA HIS A 118 23.59 -15.67 20.96
C HIS A 118 24.39 -15.01 19.82
N LEU A 119 23.71 -14.66 18.73
CA LEU A 119 24.31 -14.02 17.55
C LEU A 119 25.02 -12.71 17.91
N TYR A 120 24.43 -11.92 18.79
CA TYR A 120 24.94 -10.61 19.19
C TYR A 120 25.50 -10.57 20.62
N GLN A 121 25.92 -11.70 21.18
CA GLN A 121 26.38 -11.81 22.58
C GLN A 121 27.56 -10.89 22.95
N ASN A 122 28.33 -10.45 21.94
CA ASN A 122 29.48 -9.55 22.12
C ASN A 122 29.14 -8.07 21.84
N LYS A 123 27.86 -7.75 21.62
CA LYS A 123 27.35 -6.40 21.36
C LYS A 123 26.53 -5.92 22.55
N LYS A 124 26.25 -4.62 22.59
CA LYS A 124 25.35 -4.06 23.61
C LYS A 124 23.92 -4.28 23.18
N LEU A 125 23.18 -5.05 23.97
CA LEU A 125 21.79 -5.42 23.71
C LEU A 125 20.84 -4.61 24.59
N TYR A 126 19.79 -4.07 24.01
CA TYR A 126 18.78 -3.27 24.70
C TYR A 126 17.38 -3.72 24.34
N ALA A 127 16.44 -3.53 25.27
CA ALA A 127 15.00 -3.57 24.99
C ALA A 127 14.31 -2.37 25.64
N PHE A 128 13.14 -1.99 25.13
CA PHE A 128 12.37 -0.87 25.67
C PHE A 128 11.15 -1.38 26.45
N HIS A 129 11.02 -0.98 27.72
CA HIS A 129 9.78 -1.14 28.48
C HIS A 129 9.07 0.21 28.65
N ASP A 130 9.37 0.92 29.74
CA ASP A 130 9.09 2.35 29.95
C ASP A 130 10.35 3.20 29.78
N LYS A 131 11.49 2.54 29.86
CA LYS A 131 12.83 3.06 29.66
C LYS A 131 13.66 2.03 28.93
N LEU A 132 14.78 2.46 28.40
CA LEU A 132 15.76 1.56 27.80
C LEU A 132 16.38 0.68 28.90
N ILE A 133 16.35 -0.64 28.69
CA ILE A 133 16.91 -1.65 29.58
C ILE A 133 18.03 -2.36 28.84
N GLU A 134 19.24 -2.37 29.40
CA GLU A 134 20.33 -3.21 28.90
C GLU A 134 20.06 -4.67 29.23
N ILE A 135 20.14 -5.54 28.23
CA ILE A 135 19.95 -6.98 28.36
C ILE A 135 21.29 -7.61 28.71
N THR A 136 21.33 -8.26 29.86
CA THR A 136 22.51 -8.92 30.42
C THR A 136 22.23 -10.41 30.62
N PRO A 137 23.27 -11.25 30.80
CA PRO A 137 23.09 -12.66 31.10
C PRO A 137 22.20 -12.92 32.33
N SER A 138 22.18 -12.01 33.31
CA SER A 138 21.40 -12.15 34.55
C SER A 138 19.93 -11.74 34.41
N ASN A 139 19.57 -10.87 33.45
CA ASN A 139 18.20 -10.38 33.29
C ASN A 139 17.48 -10.88 32.03
N LYS A 140 18.19 -11.49 31.06
CA LYS A 140 17.65 -11.84 29.73
C LYS A 140 16.36 -12.65 29.74
N GLU A 141 16.19 -13.61 30.64
CA GLU A 141 14.98 -14.43 30.72
C GLU A 141 13.79 -13.63 31.27
N MET A 142 14.04 -12.75 32.23
CA MET A 142 13.02 -11.89 32.83
C MET A 142 12.56 -10.82 31.84
N VAL A 143 13.50 -10.20 31.11
CA VAL A 143 13.19 -9.22 30.05
C VAL A 143 12.28 -9.84 29.01
N PHE A 144 12.62 -11.02 28.49
CA PHE A 144 11.79 -11.71 27.51
C PHE A 144 10.40 -12.03 28.06
N LYS A 145 10.32 -12.64 29.25
CA LYS A 145 9.04 -13.01 29.87
C LYS A 145 8.10 -11.80 30.04
N ASN A 146 8.64 -10.64 30.42
CA ASN A 146 7.85 -9.44 30.65
C ASN A 146 7.40 -8.75 29.35
N LEU A 147 8.26 -8.71 28.33
CA LEU A 147 7.96 -8.00 27.09
C LEU A 147 7.16 -8.86 26.09
N ASN A 148 7.31 -10.18 26.13
CA ASN A 148 6.60 -11.10 25.23
C ASN A 148 5.08 -11.17 25.50
N THR A 149 4.57 -10.49 26.53
CA THR A 149 3.12 -10.37 26.79
C THR A 149 2.47 -9.23 26.01
N ARG A 150 3.25 -8.34 25.39
CA ARG A 150 2.74 -7.24 24.57
C ARG A 150 2.15 -7.78 23.27
N ASN A 151 0.96 -7.35 22.90
CA ASN A 151 0.25 -7.89 21.72
C ASN A 151 0.88 -7.48 20.38
N PHE A 152 1.63 -6.37 20.36
CA PHE A 152 2.12 -5.78 19.13
C PHE A 152 3.41 -4.97 19.33
N SER A 153 4.08 -4.68 18.22
CA SER A 153 5.21 -3.75 18.14
C SER A 153 4.72 -2.30 18.31
N LEU A 154 5.37 -1.57 19.21
CA LEU A 154 5.23 -0.11 19.36
C LEU A 154 6.56 0.46 19.88
N PHE A 155 7.65 0.13 19.20
CA PHE A 155 8.99 0.53 19.62
C PHE A 155 9.21 2.04 19.44
N PRO A 156 9.68 2.78 20.46
CA PRO A 156 9.95 4.21 20.33
C PRO A 156 11.30 4.43 19.65
N PHE A 157 11.30 4.82 18.37
CA PHE A 157 12.54 5.01 17.61
C PHE A 157 13.38 6.20 18.09
N ASP A 158 12.80 7.10 18.88
CA ASP A 158 13.49 8.27 19.45
C ASP A 158 14.51 7.93 20.55
N VAL A 159 14.52 6.68 21.03
CA VAL A 159 15.48 6.17 22.03
C VAL A 159 16.72 5.52 21.42
N VAL A 160 16.72 5.31 20.09
CA VAL A 160 17.87 4.76 19.37
C VAL A 160 18.95 5.82 19.32
N LYS A 161 20.14 5.48 19.85
CA LYS A 161 21.30 6.37 19.87
C LYS A 161 22.29 5.88 18.83
N ASP A 162 23.11 6.77 18.28
CA ASP A 162 24.14 6.38 17.29
C ASP A 162 23.54 5.55 16.14
N VAL A 163 22.65 6.20 15.37
CA VAL A 163 21.76 5.56 14.41
C VAL A 163 22.53 4.72 13.38
N GLU A 164 23.66 5.20 12.86
CA GLU A 164 24.48 4.49 11.87
C GLU A 164 25.16 3.23 12.43
N ASN A 165 25.26 3.10 13.74
CA ASN A 165 25.89 1.98 14.44
C ASN A 165 24.87 1.10 15.18
N SER A 166 23.58 1.29 14.88
CA SER A 166 22.48 0.67 15.60
C SER A 166 21.61 -0.18 14.70
N LEU A 167 21.23 -1.34 15.21
CA LEU A 167 20.25 -2.23 14.58
C LEU A 167 19.07 -2.42 15.51
N VAL A 168 17.86 -2.13 15.03
CA VAL A 168 16.63 -2.53 15.70
C VAL A 168 16.14 -3.84 15.08
N ILE A 169 15.89 -4.85 15.91
CA ILE A 169 15.31 -6.12 15.47
C ILE A 169 13.90 -6.20 16.03
N THR A 170 12.93 -6.38 15.15
CA THR A 170 11.51 -6.46 15.48
C THR A 170 10.88 -7.69 14.84
N LYS A 171 9.70 -8.04 15.32
CA LYS A 171 8.79 -8.99 14.70
C LYS A 171 7.38 -8.48 14.91
N SER A 172 6.60 -8.44 13.84
CA SER A 172 5.27 -7.84 13.86
C SER A 172 4.21 -8.83 13.40
N ASN A 173 2.97 -8.50 13.76
CA ASN A 173 1.75 -9.10 13.25
C ASN A 173 0.86 -7.97 12.71
N GLU A 174 -0.34 -8.29 12.22
CA GLU A 174 -1.26 -7.30 11.65
C GLU A 174 -1.95 -6.43 12.72
N LEU A 175 -1.93 -6.85 13.99
CA LEU A 175 -2.45 -6.07 15.11
C LEU A 175 -1.44 -4.98 15.47
N SER A 176 -1.80 -3.73 15.24
CA SER A 176 -1.06 -2.57 15.71
C SER A 176 -1.94 -1.33 15.53
N PRO A 177 -1.79 -0.28 16.36
CA PRO A 177 -2.42 1.00 16.09
C PRO A 177 -2.01 1.53 14.71
N ASN A 178 -2.95 2.19 14.03
CA ASN A 178 -2.60 3.07 12.92
C ASN A 178 -1.88 4.31 13.48
N ILE A 179 -1.13 5.02 12.62
CA ILE A 179 -0.43 6.24 13.05
C ILE A 179 -1.43 7.32 13.54
N SER A 180 -2.62 7.36 12.96
CA SER A 180 -3.72 8.25 13.34
C SER A 180 -4.22 8.00 14.76
N ASP A 181 -4.19 6.75 15.23
CA ASP A 181 -4.62 6.39 16.58
C ASP A 181 -3.64 6.94 17.65
N LEU A 182 -2.43 7.31 17.23
CA LEU A 182 -1.38 7.87 18.09
C LEU A 182 -1.31 9.40 18.01
N GLU A 183 -2.19 10.05 17.23
CA GLU A 183 -2.24 11.50 17.10
C GLU A 183 -2.47 12.19 18.45
N GLY A 184 -1.79 13.33 18.64
CA GLY A 184 -1.80 14.08 19.90
C GLY A 184 -1.02 13.43 21.06
N SER A 185 -0.50 12.20 20.90
CA SER A 185 0.30 11.56 21.94
C SER A 185 1.72 12.13 22.03
N ILE A 186 2.26 12.17 23.25
CA ILE A 186 3.68 12.52 23.48
C ILE A 186 4.62 11.51 22.81
N PHE A 187 4.18 10.25 22.72
CA PHE A 187 4.94 9.16 22.07
C PHE A 187 5.23 9.49 20.61
N LEU A 188 4.18 9.76 19.82
CA LEU A 188 4.32 10.04 18.40
C LEU A 188 5.09 11.34 18.16
N LYS A 189 4.79 12.37 18.97
CA LYS A 189 5.51 13.64 18.92
C LYS A 189 7.02 13.46 19.11
N ASN A 190 7.44 12.70 20.12
CA ASN A 190 8.86 12.48 20.40
C ASN A 190 9.57 11.73 19.27
N ILE A 191 8.90 10.76 18.64
CA ILE A 191 9.43 10.05 17.47
C ILE A 191 9.70 11.04 16.36
N ILE A 192 8.68 11.78 15.94
CA ILE A 192 8.77 12.66 14.78
C ILE A 192 9.76 13.81 15.03
N ASP A 193 9.67 14.47 16.18
CA ASP A 193 10.54 15.61 16.53
C ASP A 193 12.03 15.22 16.53
N LYS A 194 12.39 14.00 16.92
CA LYS A 194 13.80 13.57 16.99
C LYS A 194 14.30 12.84 15.75
N THR A 195 13.44 12.07 15.09
CA THR A 195 13.83 11.29 13.90
C THR A 195 13.67 12.06 12.60
N GLY A 196 12.73 13.02 12.54
CA GLY A 196 12.55 13.91 11.39
C GLY A 196 13.68 14.94 11.20
N LEU A 197 14.50 15.15 12.24
CA LEU A 197 15.64 16.10 12.23
C LEU A 197 16.98 15.46 11.85
N THR A 198 17.05 14.14 11.66
CA THR A 198 18.29 13.42 11.38
C THR A 198 18.35 12.90 9.95
N GLU A 199 19.45 13.12 9.24
CA GLU A 199 19.64 12.53 7.90
C GLU A 199 19.76 11.00 7.93
N SER A 200 20.25 10.46 9.05
CA SER A 200 20.38 9.03 9.29
C SER A 200 19.08 8.45 9.87
N ARG A 201 18.61 7.36 9.27
CA ARG A 201 17.38 6.65 9.67
C ARG A 201 17.74 5.37 10.43
N PRO A 202 17.05 5.04 11.53
CA PRO A 202 17.22 3.76 12.22
C PRO A 202 17.03 2.60 11.24
N TYR A 203 18.04 1.72 11.19
CA TYR A 203 17.96 0.49 10.40
C TYR A 203 17.26 -0.60 11.19
N VAL A 204 16.18 -1.12 10.63
CA VAL A 204 15.27 -2.06 11.25
C VAL A 204 15.30 -3.39 10.49
N TYR A 205 15.64 -4.46 11.18
CA TYR A 205 15.47 -5.81 10.68
C TYR A 205 14.18 -6.42 11.22
N GLN A 206 13.24 -6.70 10.34
CA GLN A 206 11.99 -7.36 10.66
C GLN A 206 12.12 -8.87 10.43
N LEU A 207 11.92 -9.64 11.49
CA LEU A 207 11.79 -11.09 11.41
C LEU A 207 10.44 -11.44 10.79
N GLY A 208 10.47 -12.17 9.68
CA GLY A 208 9.28 -12.50 8.91
C GLY A 208 8.88 -11.40 7.93
N LYS A 209 7.71 -11.56 7.30
CA LYS A 209 7.24 -10.70 6.19
C LYS A 209 6.10 -9.75 6.58
N THR A 210 5.53 -9.91 7.77
CA THR A 210 4.38 -9.14 8.20
C THR A 210 4.84 -7.84 8.83
N THR A 211 4.57 -6.72 8.15
CA THR A 211 4.80 -5.37 8.67
C THR A 211 3.53 -4.84 9.32
N SER A 212 3.62 -4.39 10.56
CA SER A 212 2.49 -3.78 11.27
C SER A 212 2.08 -2.43 10.66
N PRO A 213 0.81 -1.99 10.81
CA PRO A 213 0.37 -0.65 10.44
C PRO A 213 1.29 0.49 10.91
N TYR A 214 1.75 0.42 12.17
CA TYR A 214 2.71 1.37 12.74
C TYR A 214 4.04 1.41 11.98
N LEU A 215 4.71 0.27 11.81
CA LEU A 215 6.01 0.21 11.11
C LEU A 215 5.87 0.54 9.62
N LYS A 216 4.75 0.18 9.00
CA LYS A 216 4.43 0.53 7.61
C LYS A 216 4.36 2.05 7.46
N SER A 217 3.63 2.72 8.35
CA SER A 217 3.50 4.19 8.33
C SER A 217 4.88 4.86 8.51
N LEU A 218 5.68 4.41 9.49
CA LEU A 218 7.02 4.96 9.70
C LEU A 218 7.96 4.73 8.52
N LYS A 219 7.86 3.60 7.84
CA LYS A 219 8.60 3.33 6.60
C LYS A 219 8.17 4.27 5.48
N GLU A 220 6.87 4.45 5.27
CA GLU A 220 6.31 5.32 4.21
C GLU A 220 6.66 6.79 4.45
N PHE A 221 6.67 7.22 5.72
CA PHE A 221 7.19 8.52 6.15
C PHE A 221 8.72 8.62 6.12
N GLN A 222 9.43 7.57 5.71
CA GLN A 222 10.90 7.52 5.71
C GLN A 222 11.52 7.85 7.08
N VAL A 223 10.81 7.56 8.18
CA VAL A 223 11.34 7.72 9.54
C VAL A 223 12.32 6.60 9.88
N ILE A 224 12.10 5.41 9.31
CA ILE A 224 12.95 4.23 9.49
C ILE A 224 13.29 3.61 8.14
N GLU A 225 14.41 2.90 8.09
CA GLU A 225 14.70 1.96 7.00
C GLU A 225 14.42 0.55 7.50
N ILE A 226 13.64 -0.24 6.75
CA ILE A 226 13.25 -1.58 7.18
C ILE A 226 13.59 -2.63 6.12
N TYR A 227 14.23 -3.70 6.57
CA TYR A 227 14.50 -4.89 5.79
C TYR A 227 13.84 -6.10 6.44
N SER A 228 13.06 -6.86 5.68
CA SER A 228 12.33 -8.04 6.17
C SER A 228 13.01 -9.33 5.74
N GLY A 229 13.15 -10.28 6.66
CA GLY A 229 13.77 -11.56 6.36
C GLY A 229 13.63 -12.61 7.46
N GLY A 230 14.07 -13.83 7.16
CA GLY A 230 14.13 -14.91 8.14
C GLY A 230 15.36 -14.81 9.05
N LEU A 231 15.43 -15.65 10.07
CA LEU A 231 16.57 -15.68 10.99
C LEU A 231 17.89 -16.05 10.29
N GLU A 232 17.84 -16.92 9.29
CA GLU A 232 19.01 -17.28 8.48
C GLU A 232 19.63 -16.07 7.76
N THR A 233 18.78 -15.16 7.26
CA THR A 233 19.26 -13.95 6.59
C THR A 233 19.89 -12.97 7.60
N LEU A 234 19.33 -12.88 8.81
CA LEU A 234 19.91 -12.09 9.90
C LEU A 234 21.27 -12.63 10.33
N ILE A 235 21.41 -13.96 10.45
CA ILE A 235 22.68 -14.62 10.77
C ILE A 235 23.71 -14.31 9.68
N ARG A 236 23.36 -14.45 8.40
CA ARG A 236 24.25 -14.12 7.29
C ARG A 236 24.69 -12.65 7.34
N MET A 237 23.76 -11.72 7.55
CA MET A 237 24.07 -10.29 7.68
C MET A 237 25.05 -10.00 8.82
N ALA A 238 24.85 -10.62 9.98
CA ALA A 238 25.74 -10.46 11.14
C ALA A 238 27.12 -11.10 10.92
N THR A 239 27.20 -12.27 10.28
CA THR A 239 28.45 -12.96 9.98
C THR A 239 29.26 -12.22 8.91
N ASP A 240 28.60 -11.82 7.83
CA ASP A 240 29.24 -11.12 6.71
C ASP A 240 29.52 -9.65 7.01
N LYS A 241 28.99 -9.14 8.13
CA LYS A 241 29.04 -7.73 8.54
C LYS A 241 28.51 -6.81 7.45
N LYS A 242 27.36 -7.20 6.89
CA LYS A 242 26.73 -6.49 5.77
C LYS A 242 25.25 -6.35 5.99
N CYS A 243 24.69 -5.26 5.49
CA CYS A 243 23.25 -5.11 5.36
C CYS A 243 22.86 -4.73 3.93
N TYR A 244 21.55 -4.73 3.68
CA TYR A 244 20.97 -4.45 2.38
C TYR A 244 20.18 -3.16 2.47
N ARG A 245 20.72 -2.09 1.89
CA ARG A 245 20.01 -0.82 1.80
C ARG A 245 19.39 -0.64 0.44
N LEU A 246 18.26 0.05 0.42
CA LEU A 246 17.60 0.44 -0.80
C LEU A 246 18.32 1.65 -1.42
N ALA A 247 18.50 1.62 -2.74
CA ALA A 247 19.04 2.76 -3.47
C ALA A 247 17.93 3.80 -3.67
N GLU A 248 17.84 4.77 -2.76
CA GLU A 248 16.92 5.89 -2.92
C GLU A 248 17.51 6.96 -3.84
N GLU A 249 16.70 7.39 -4.80
CA GLU A 249 16.98 8.52 -5.69
C GLU A 249 15.78 9.47 -5.69
N ASP A 250 16.01 10.78 -5.80
CA ASP A 250 14.96 11.81 -5.67
C ASP A 250 13.79 11.65 -6.67
N ASN A 251 14.10 11.10 -7.83
CA ASN A 251 13.17 10.83 -8.93
C ASN A 251 12.73 9.36 -8.99
N SER A 252 12.67 8.70 -7.83
CA SER A 252 12.24 7.32 -7.74
C SER A 252 11.24 7.08 -6.61
N ALA A 253 10.36 6.11 -6.80
CA ALA A 253 9.44 5.61 -5.78
C ALA A 253 9.63 4.11 -5.61
N ILE A 254 9.96 3.67 -4.41
CA ILE A 254 10.25 2.26 -4.11
C ILE A 254 8.99 1.55 -3.65
N ILE A 255 8.62 0.47 -4.33
CA ILE A 255 7.47 -0.38 -4.00
C ILE A 255 7.98 -1.75 -3.55
N ASP A 256 8.48 -1.80 -2.32
CA ASP A 256 9.17 -2.98 -1.76
C ASP A 256 8.29 -4.23 -1.71
N ILE A 257 6.97 -4.10 -1.50
CA ILE A 257 6.04 -5.25 -1.48
C ILE A 257 6.00 -6.03 -2.81
N SER A 258 6.38 -5.37 -3.90
CA SER A 258 6.39 -5.93 -5.25
C SER A 258 7.80 -6.10 -5.82
N ASP A 259 8.85 -5.78 -5.06
CA ASP A 259 10.24 -5.77 -5.51
C ASP A 259 10.47 -4.87 -6.75
N ILE A 260 9.80 -3.71 -6.81
CA ILE A 260 9.95 -2.77 -7.94
C ILE A 260 10.32 -1.35 -7.50
N VAL A 261 10.87 -0.59 -8.43
CA VAL A 261 11.07 0.86 -8.32
C VAL A 261 10.43 1.54 -9.54
N ILE A 262 9.74 2.65 -9.31
CA ILE A 262 9.22 3.53 -10.36
C ILE A 262 10.22 4.67 -10.55
N LYS A 263 10.68 4.91 -11.78
CA LYS A 263 11.57 6.02 -12.13
C LYS A 263 10.81 7.11 -12.86
N LYS A 264 11.11 8.36 -12.53
CA LYS A 264 10.60 9.57 -13.18
C LYS A 264 11.73 10.24 -13.96
N GLU A 265 11.53 10.45 -15.25
CA GLU A 265 12.48 11.11 -16.14
C GLU A 265 11.81 12.30 -16.84
N SER A 266 12.59 13.32 -17.21
CA SER A 266 12.10 14.44 -18.01
C SER A 266 11.92 14.01 -19.46
N GLY A 267 10.79 14.39 -20.04
CA GLY A 267 10.43 14.04 -21.41
C GLY A 267 9.02 13.48 -21.51
N SER A 268 8.53 13.39 -22.74
CA SER A 268 7.24 12.80 -23.06
C SER A 268 7.46 11.79 -24.19
N VAL A 269 7.98 10.62 -23.81
CA VAL A 269 8.30 9.55 -24.77
C VAL A 269 7.41 8.34 -24.48
N GLY A 270 6.51 8.07 -25.42
CA GLY A 270 5.67 6.88 -25.42
C GLY A 270 4.48 6.94 -24.47
N THR A 271 3.40 6.29 -24.91
CA THR A 271 2.17 6.07 -24.15
C THR A 271 1.84 4.58 -24.25
N GLY A 272 1.70 3.89 -23.12
CA GLY A 272 1.32 2.48 -23.14
C GLY A 272 1.29 1.77 -21.78
N ALA A 273 1.95 2.32 -20.75
CA ALA A 273 1.75 1.87 -19.37
C ALA A 273 0.56 2.60 -18.70
N PRO A 274 -0.07 2.01 -17.66
CA PRO A 274 -1.22 2.62 -17.00
C PRO A 274 -0.86 3.86 -16.17
N ASP A 275 -1.84 4.75 -15.99
CA ASP A 275 -1.72 5.95 -15.16
C ASP A 275 -1.45 5.64 -13.68
N HIS A 276 -1.76 4.41 -13.25
CA HIS A 276 -1.48 3.88 -11.92
C HIS A 276 -0.01 4.01 -11.51
N LEU A 277 0.94 4.03 -12.46
CA LEU A 277 2.35 4.29 -12.15
C LEU A 277 2.55 5.69 -11.57
N LEU A 278 1.92 6.71 -12.15
CA LEU A 278 1.96 8.08 -11.62
C LEU A 278 1.28 8.14 -10.25
N ARG A 279 0.12 7.48 -10.08
CA ARG A 279 -0.58 7.45 -8.78
C ARG A 279 0.29 6.85 -7.67
N LEU A 280 0.94 5.72 -7.93
CA LEU A 280 1.85 5.07 -6.99
C LEU A 280 3.10 5.91 -6.72
N PHE A 281 3.68 6.52 -7.75
CA PHE A 281 4.83 7.40 -7.61
C PHE A 281 4.49 8.62 -6.75
N ALA A 282 3.39 9.30 -7.07
CA ALA A 282 2.93 10.49 -6.37
C ALA A 282 2.60 10.18 -4.91
N TYR A 283 1.94 9.07 -4.63
CA TYR A 283 1.67 8.63 -3.25
C TYR A 283 2.96 8.46 -2.45
N ASN A 284 3.95 7.75 -2.98
CA ASN A 284 5.23 7.55 -2.28
C ASN A 284 5.99 8.86 -2.07
N LYS A 285 6.01 9.73 -3.09
CA LYS A 285 6.67 11.03 -2.98
C LYS A 285 5.99 11.92 -1.94
N LEU A 286 4.66 11.92 -1.94
CA LEU A 286 3.83 12.63 -0.97
C LEU A 286 4.11 12.15 0.46
N MET A 287 4.14 10.84 0.70
CA MET A 287 4.42 10.28 2.03
C MET A 287 5.84 10.62 2.52
N SER A 288 6.84 10.61 1.63
CA SER A 288 8.21 11.05 1.92
C SER A 288 8.27 12.53 2.32
N LEU A 289 7.58 13.41 1.59
CA LEU A 289 7.51 14.84 1.92
C LEU A 289 6.79 15.08 3.24
N LEU A 290 5.71 14.33 3.48
CA LEU A 290 4.96 14.39 4.72
C LEU A 290 5.81 13.94 5.91
N GLY A 291 6.61 12.88 5.81
CA GLY A 291 7.28 12.32 6.99
C GLY A 291 8.11 13.30 7.82
N LYS A 292 8.73 14.30 7.18
CA LYS A 292 9.50 15.34 7.89
C LYS A 292 8.64 16.32 8.66
N ASP A 293 7.45 16.62 8.13
CA ASP A 293 6.64 17.76 8.59
C ASP A 293 5.19 17.39 8.96
N TYR A 294 4.79 16.12 8.87
CA TYR A 294 3.38 15.67 8.95
C TYR A 294 2.66 16.24 10.18
N PHE A 295 3.35 16.25 11.33
CA PHE A 295 2.79 16.70 12.61
C PHE A 295 3.18 18.13 12.99
N THR A 296 4.09 18.77 12.24
CA THR A 296 4.55 20.15 12.45
C THR A 296 3.97 21.12 11.42
N MET A 297 3.37 20.59 10.34
CA MET A 297 2.63 21.31 9.32
C MET A 297 1.54 22.14 9.99
N LYS A 298 1.72 23.46 9.95
CA LYS A 298 0.65 24.41 10.25
C LYS A 298 -0.25 24.53 9.02
N ASP A 299 -1.54 24.79 9.26
CA ASP A 299 -2.51 25.10 8.21
C ASP A 299 -1.92 26.15 7.24
N GLY A 300 -1.76 25.76 5.96
CA GLY A 300 -1.28 26.64 4.87
C GLY A 300 0.16 26.40 4.35
N GLN A 301 0.94 25.47 4.91
CA GLN A 301 2.27 25.10 4.35
C GLN A 301 2.23 23.88 3.39
N THR A 302 1.04 23.50 2.93
CA THR A 302 0.78 22.20 2.29
C THR A 302 0.60 22.26 0.77
N ASP A 303 0.73 23.44 0.15
CA ASP A 303 0.40 23.64 -1.28
C ASP A 303 1.16 22.67 -2.21
N SER A 304 2.44 22.40 -1.94
CA SER A 304 3.23 21.48 -2.76
C SER A 304 2.74 20.03 -2.63
N VAL A 305 2.37 19.59 -1.43
CA VAL A 305 1.90 18.23 -1.15
C VAL A 305 0.47 18.04 -1.67
N VAL A 306 -0.39 19.04 -1.48
CA VAL A 306 -1.76 19.08 -2.02
C VAL A 306 -1.73 19.07 -3.55
N SER A 307 -0.79 19.78 -4.18
CA SER A 307 -0.66 19.78 -5.64
C SER A 307 -0.32 18.39 -6.19
N ILE A 308 0.57 17.64 -5.53
CA ILE A 308 0.90 16.25 -5.90
C ILE A 308 -0.33 15.34 -5.78
N ALA A 309 -1.07 15.46 -4.68
CA ALA A 309 -2.29 14.67 -4.46
C ALA A 309 -3.36 14.96 -5.52
N ASN A 310 -3.56 16.24 -5.85
CA ASN A 310 -4.52 16.70 -6.84
C ASN A 310 -4.13 16.30 -8.26
N GLU A 311 -2.86 16.44 -8.64
CA GLU A 311 -2.35 16.05 -9.96
C GLU A 311 -2.53 14.55 -10.21
N ALA A 312 -2.13 13.73 -9.23
CA ALA A 312 -2.23 12.27 -9.34
C ALA A 312 -3.63 11.72 -9.02
N TYR A 313 -4.55 12.57 -8.58
CA TYR A 313 -5.91 12.18 -8.21
C TYR A 313 -5.94 11.05 -7.17
N ILE A 314 -5.21 11.25 -6.06
CA ILE A 314 -5.05 10.28 -4.98
C ILE A 314 -5.62 10.79 -3.65
N VAL A 315 -6.15 9.86 -2.85
CA VAL A 315 -6.53 10.08 -1.44
C VAL A 315 -5.30 9.84 -0.57
N SER A 316 -5.05 10.74 0.35
CA SER A 316 -3.86 10.74 1.22
C SER A 316 -4.19 11.45 2.53
N PRO A 317 -3.28 11.47 3.51
CA PRO A 317 -3.54 12.22 4.75
C PRO A 317 -3.81 13.72 4.57
N VAL A 318 -3.43 14.32 3.43
CA VAL A 318 -3.70 15.73 3.10
C VAL A 318 -4.78 15.91 2.03
N SER A 319 -5.44 14.84 1.57
CA SER A 319 -6.48 14.89 0.54
C SER A 319 -7.61 13.92 0.83
N SER A 320 -8.84 14.40 0.79
CA SER A 320 -10.05 13.58 0.91
C SER A 320 -10.76 13.47 -0.44
N LEU A 321 -11.44 12.34 -0.66
CA LEU A 321 -12.36 12.20 -1.78
C LEU A 321 -13.77 12.59 -1.29
N ILE A 322 -14.33 13.62 -1.90
CA ILE A 322 -15.72 14.01 -1.69
C ILE A 322 -16.52 13.59 -2.92
N VAL A 323 -17.48 12.69 -2.71
CA VAL A 323 -18.45 12.28 -3.73
C VAL A 323 -19.76 12.99 -3.42
N LEU A 324 -20.17 13.91 -4.30
CA LEU A 324 -21.47 14.57 -4.25
C LEU A 324 -22.40 13.98 -5.31
N GLU A 325 -23.70 14.09 -5.08
CA GLU A 325 -24.72 13.46 -5.93
C GLU A 325 -24.80 14.12 -7.31
N THR A 326 -24.59 15.44 -7.40
CA THR A 326 -24.72 16.17 -8.67
C THR A 326 -23.59 17.16 -8.90
N ILE A 327 -23.32 17.47 -10.18
CA ILE A 327 -22.35 18.50 -10.60
C ILE A 327 -22.71 19.87 -10.00
N LYS A 328 -24.01 20.17 -9.85
CA LYS A 328 -24.48 21.42 -9.24
C LYS A 328 -24.06 21.56 -7.78
N ASP A 329 -23.95 20.45 -7.06
CA ASP A 329 -23.48 20.47 -5.67
C ASP A 329 -22.00 20.87 -5.62
N TYR A 330 -21.17 20.37 -6.54
CA TYR A 330 -19.77 20.78 -6.65
C TYR A 330 -19.63 22.29 -6.94
N GLU A 331 -20.44 22.81 -7.87
CA GLU A 331 -20.49 24.25 -8.19
C GLU A 331 -20.95 25.08 -6.98
N GLN A 332 -21.97 24.61 -6.25
CA GLN A 332 -22.50 25.28 -5.05
C GLN A 332 -21.45 25.37 -3.93
N PHE A 333 -20.59 24.36 -3.79
CA PHE A 333 -19.49 24.35 -2.83
C PHE A 333 -18.20 24.99 -3.36
N ASN A 334 -18.22 25.61 -4.55
CA ASN A 334 -17.07 26.22 -5.21
C ASN A 334 -15.85 25.27 -5.29
N ILE A 335 -16.08 24.01 -5.65
CA ILE A 335 -15.00 23.01 -5.83
C ILE A 335 -14.60 23.02 -7.31
N PRO A 336 -13.48 23.67 -7.70
CA PRO A 336 -13.08 23.75 -9.10
C PRO A 336 -12.56 22.42 -9.61
N GLU A 337 -12.83 22.11 -10.89
CA GLU A 337 -12.25 20.97 -11.57
C GLU A 337 -10.76 21.24 -11.90
N ASN A 338 -9.87 20.30 -11.58
CA ASN A 338 -8.47 20.39 -12.00
C ASN A 338 -8.29 19.75 -13.38
N GLU A 339 -8.11 20.58 -14.40
CA GLU A 339 -7.90 20.15 -15.78
C GLU A 339 -6.63 19.31 -15.97
N ASN A 340 -5.59 19.57 -15.17
CA ASN A 340 -4.27 18.92 -15.26
C ASN A 340 -4.11 17.78 -14.25
N SER A 341 -5.16 17.00 -14.03
CA SER A 341 -5.14 15.80 -13.19
C SER A 341 -5.39 14.55 -14.02
N LEU A 342 -5.02 13.37 -13.49
CA LEU A 342 -5.37 12.08 -14.11
C LEU A 342 -6.87 11.85 -14.22
N LYS A 343 -7.69 12.60 -13.47
CA LYS A 343 -9.14 12.43 -13.31
C LYS A 343 -9.50 10.99 -12.91
N ASN A 344 -10.80 10.72 -12.79
CA ASN A 344 -11.29 9.35 -12.59
C ASN A 344 -11.13 8.54 -13.89
N ALA A 345 -10.38 7.43 -13.82
CA ALA A 345 -10.10 6.54 -14.95
C ALA A 345 -11.34 5.84 -15.55
N SER A 346 -12.54 6.02 -14.97
CA SER A 346 -13.75 5.26 -15.32
C SER A 346 -14.85 6.05 -16.01
N ILE A 347 -14.73 7.37 -16.22
CA ILE A 347 -15.85 8.17 -16.78
C ILE A 347 -16.11 7.85 -18.27
N LYS A 348 -15.16 7.23 -18.98
CA LYS A 348 -15.31 6.87 -20.41
C LYS A 348 -15.35 5.36 -20.72
N SER A 349 -15.14 4.48 -19.75
CA SER A 349 -15.06 3.02 -19.97
C SER A 349 -16.07 2.19 -19.17
N SER A 350 -16.99 2.81 -18.43
CA SER A 350 -18.09 2.08 -17.79
C SER A 350 -19.10 1.65 -18.85
N GLY A 351 -18.77 0.60 -19.59
CA GLY A 351 -19.77 -0.30 -20.16
C GLY A 351 -20.45 -1.00 -19.00
N ALA A 352 -21.30 -0.26 -18.28
CA ALA A 352 -22.18 -0.82 -17.28
C ALA A 352 -22.97 -1.93 -17.97
N VAL A 353 -22.69 -3.18 -17.61
CA VAL A 353 -23.58 -4.29 -17.94
C VAL A 353 -24.92 -3.92 -17.32
N PRO A 354 -26.00 -3.79 -18.10
CA PRO A 354 -27.26 -3.30 -17.58
C PRO A 354 -27.67 -4.11 -16.36
N GLU A 355 -28.17 -3.46 -15.33
CA GLU A 355 -28.67 -4.17 -14.17
C GLU A 355 -29.81 -5.11 -14.61
N PRO A 356 -30.09 -6.21 -13.88
CA PRO A 356 -31.17 -7.13 -14.25
C PRO A 356 -32.52 -6.45 -14.51
N GLY A 357 -32.80 -5.32 -13.82
CA GLY A 357 -33.98 -4.49 -14.07
C GLY A 357 -33.94 -3.73 -15.40
N GLU A 358 -32.77 -3.30 -15.85
CA GLU A 358 -32.60 -2.61 -17.14
C GLU A 358 -32.75 -3.58 -18.31
N TRP A 359 -32.31 -4.84 -18.17
CA TRP A 359 -32.59 -5.88 -19.16
C TRP A 359 -34.08 -6.16 -19.33
N VAL A 360 -34.84 -6.14 -18.23
CA VAL A 360 -36.31 -6.26 -18.26
C VAL A 360 -36.93 -5.06 -18.97
N LEU A 361 -36.46 -3.84 -18.69
CA LEU A 361 -36.94 -2.63 -19.35
C LEU A 361 -36.67 -2.64 -20.86
N ILE A 362 -35.47 -3.01 -21.28
CA ILE A 362 -35.10 -3.18 -22.69
C ILE A 362 -35.99 -4.22 -23.36
N GLY A 363 -36.23 -5.35 -22.69
CA GLY A 363 -37.17 -6.38 -23.14
C GLY A 363 -38.59 -5.84 -23.34
N PHE A 364 -39.09 -5.03 -22.40
CA PHE A 364 -40.40 -4.38 -22.50
C PHE A 364 -40.48 -3.40 -23.66
N VAL A 365 -39.45 -2.58 -23.87
CA VAL A 365 -39.41 -1.61 -24.97
C VAL A 365 -39.40 -2.34 -26.32
N LEU A 366 -38.61 -3.41 -26.46
CA LEU A 366 -38.59 -4.22 -27.68
C LEU A 366 -39.93 -4.93 -27.92
N LEU A 367 -40.57 -5.46 -26.88
CA LEU A 367 -41.90 -6.05 -26.97
C LEU A 367 -42.94 -5.01 -27.42
N LEU A 368 -42.88 -3.79 -26.89
CA LEU A 368 -43.81 -2.72 -27.21
C LEU A 368 -43.62 -2.23 -28.66
N LEU A 369 -42.37 -2.10 -29.12
CA LEU A 369 -42.04 -1.80 -30.51
C LEU A 369 -42.50 -2.92 -31.45
N PHE A 370 -42.32 -4.18 -31.06
CA PHE A 370 -42.81 -5.34 -31.81
C PHE A 370 -44.34 -5.32 -31.94
N LEU A 371 -45.06 -5.09 -30.83
CA LEU A 371 -46.52 -4.99 -30.84
C LEU A 371 -47.03 -3.82 -31.69
N LEU A 372 -46.36 -2.67 -31.65
CA LEU A 372 -46.69 -1.52 -32.51
C LEU A 372 -46.43 -1.80 -33.99
N TYR A 373 -45.35 -2.51 -34.31
CA TYR A 373 -45.02 -2.93 -35.67
C TYR A 373 -46.12 -3.83 -36.25
N PHE A 374 -46.57 -4.85 -35.51
CA PHE A 374 -47.65 -5.74 -35.98
C PHE A 374 -49.04 -5.09 -35.98
N LYS A 375 -49.30 -4.13 -35.06
CA LYS A 375 -50.55 -3.34 -35.10
C LYS A 375 -50.63 -2.41 -36.31
N LYS A 376 -49.50 -1.95 -36.84
CA LYS A 376 -49.45 -1.09 -38.04
C LYS A 376 -50.02 -1.79 -39.26
N ASP A 377 -49.79 -3.10 -39.40
CA ASP A 377 -50.35 -3.89 -40.50
C ASP A 377 -51.82 -4.26 -40.27
N TYR A 378 -52.22 -4.49 -39.01
CA TYR A 378 -53.62 -4.73 -38.65
C TYR A 378 -54.52 -3.49 -38.87
N PHE A 379 -54.02 -2.27 -38.60
CA PHE A 379 -54.74 -1.02 -38.87
C PHE A 379 -54.73 -0.60 -40.35
N ARG A 380 -53.78 -1.09 -41.16
CA ARG A 380 -53.85 -0.93 -42.62
C ARG A 380 -54.93 -1.82 -43.24
N ALA A 381 -55.16 -3.01 -42.70
CA ALA A 381 -56.22 -3.92 -43.16
C ALA A 381 -57.64 -3.44 -42.81
N LEU A 382 -57.82 -2.64 -41.75
CA LEU A 382 -59.13 -2.08 -41.38
C LEU A 382 -59.53 -0.80 -42.13
N ARG A 383 -58.65 -0.23 -42.96
CA ARG A 383 -58.93 0.96 -43.77
C ARG A 383 -59.59 0.64 -45.12
N TRP A 384 -59.77 -0.64 -45.43
CA TRP A 384 -60.52 -1.16 -46.57
C TRP A 384 -61.64 -2.08 -46.08
N LYS A 385 -62.70 -1.48 -45.54
CA LYS A 385 -64.04 -2.07 -45.49
C LYS A 385 -65.08 -0.97 -45.61
#